data_AF-A0A8U0A2P7-F1
#
_entry.id   AF-A0A8U0A2P7-F1
#
_cell.length_a   1.000
_cell.length_b   1.000
_cell.length_c   1.000
_cell.angle_alpha   90.00
_cell.angle_beta   90.00
_cell.angle_gamma   90.00
#
_symmetry.space_group_name_H-M   'P 1'
#
loop_
_entity.id
_entity.type
_entity.pdbx_description
1 polymer ?
#
loop_
_entity_poly.entity_id
_entity_poly.type
_entity_poly.pdbx_seq_one_letter_code
_entity_poly.pdbx_strand_id
1 'polypeptide(L)'
;MSCPDCDAPLVSFVVPSELREYAPTTMETLAICTRCLTLHPPTASSTATEEASDFSRISNAFPTGEAAVPMALALGLLESLALNRSEIEHLIERVERAGADPLSFLGELDRQGSVDPEWDIDRRRHQLEQFLGG
;
A
#
# COMPACT_ATOMS: atom_id res chain seq x y z
N MET A 1 6.03 4.66 15.82
CA MET A 1 6.27 5.89 15.04
C MET A 1 4.93 6.42 14.59
N SER A 2 4.80 7.74 14.51
CA SER A 2 3.58 8.43 14.10
C SER A 2 3.78 9.08 12.73
N CYS A 3 2.73 9.08 11.93
CA CYS A 3 2.67 9.73 10.64
C CYS A 3 2.82 11.25 10.82
N PRO A 4 3.73 11.92 10.08
CA PRO A 4 3.89 13.37 10.17
C PRO A 4 2.67 14.16 9.68
N ASP A 5 1.79 13.54 8.88
CA ASP A 5 0.65 14.23 8.27
C ASP A 5 -0.63 14.14 9.13
N CYS A 6 -0.80 13.07 9.90
CA CYS A 6 -2.02 12.84 10.68
C CYS A 6 -1.83 12.20 12.07
N ASP A 7 -0.58 12.10 12.56
CA ASP A 7 -0.18 11.51 13.84
C ASP A 7 -0.55 10.03 14.08
N ALA A 8 -1.24 9.40 13.12
CA ALA A 8 -1.64 8.00 13.20
C ALA A 8 -0.42 7.06 13.17
N PRO A 9 -0.53 5.82 13.68
CA PRO A 9 0.59 4.91 13.67
C PRO A 9 1.09 4.56 12.27
N LEU A 10 2.40 4.30 12.17
CA LEU A 10 3.02 3.77 10.97
C LEU A 10 3.30 2.26 11.09
N VAL A 11 3.22 1.57 9.95
CA VAL A 11 3.69 0.18 9.77
C VAL A 11 4.92 0.23 8.88
N SER A 12 6.06 -0.23 9.40
CA SER A 12 7.30 -0.32 8.63
C SER A 12 7.46 -1.68 7.99
N PHE A 13 8.01 -1.70 6.78
CA PHE A 13 8.24 -2.92 6.02
C PHE A 13 9.48 -2.83 5.15
N VAL A 14 10.08 -4.00 4.92
CA VAL A 14 11.19 -4.16 3.99
C VAL A 14 10.63 -4.25 2.59
N VAL A 15 11.20 -3.51 1.65
CA VAL A 15 10.88 -3.58 0.23
C VAL A 15 11.77 -4.65 -0.42
N PRO A 16 11.19 -5.78 -0.89
CA PRO A 16 11.93 -6.78 -1.66
C PRO A 16 12.69 -6.14 -2.81
N SER A 17 13.88 -6.66 -3.10
CA SER A 17 14.80 -6.08 -4.09
C SER A 17 14.16 -5.80 -5.43
N GLU A 18 13.29 -6.69 -5.89
CA GLU A 18 12.57 -6.62 -7.15
C GLU A 18 11.41 -5.64 -7.16
N LEU A 19 11.03 -5.08 -6.00
CA LEU A 19 9.98 -4.06 -5.88
C LEU A 19 10.54 -2.66 -5.62
N ARG A 20 11.85 -2.53 -5.38
CA ARG A 20 12.49 -1.24 -5.06
C ARG A 20 12.41 -0.23 -6.20
N GLU A 21 12.24 -0.69 -7.44
CA GLU A 21 12.04 0.21 -8.59
C GLU A 21 10.67 0.89 -8.58
N TYR A 22 9.66 0.27 -7.95
CA TYR A 22 8.31 0.83 -7.82
C TYR A 22 8.14 1.68 -6.55
N ALA A 23 9.11 1.63 -5.64
CA ALA A 23 9.08 2.41 -4.42
C ALA A 23 9.32 3.91 -4.73
N PRO A 24 8.66 4.85 -4.02
CA PRO A 24 8.89 6.29 -4.20
C PRO A 24 10.33 6.72 -3.91
N THR A 25 11.08 5.88 -3.20
CA THR A 25 12.51 6.07 -2.91
C THR A 25 13.23 4.74 -3.11
N THR A 26 14.52 4.78 -3.41
CA THR A 26 15.36 3.58 -3.57
C THR A 26 15.73 2.91 -2.24
N MET A 27 15.03 3.24 -1.15
CA MET A 27 15.32 2.75 0.18
C MET A 27 14.80 1.32 0.37
N GLU A 28 15.56 0.53 1.13
CA GLU A 28 15.21 -0.85 1.47
C GLU A 28 14.03 -0.95 2.44
N THR A 29 13.74 0.11 3.17
CA THR A 29 12.65 0.14 4.15
C THR A 29 11.75 1.33 3.87
N LEU A 30 10.45 1.11 3.96
CA LEU A 30 9.43 2.15 3.93
C LEU A 30 8.50 2.00 5.14
N ALA A 31 7.67 3.01 5.35
CA ALA A 31 6.56 2.92 6.26
C ALA A 31 5.27 3.41 5.61
N ILE A 32 4.14 2.76 5.88
CA ILE A 32 2.82 3.20 5.45
C ILE A 32 2.01 3.64 6.67
N CYS A 33 1.28 4.74 6.53
CA CYS A 33 0.37 5.20 7.56
C CYS A 33 -0.88 4.32 7.64
N THR A 34 -1.29 3.94 8.87
CA THR A 34 -2.50 3.12 9.07
C THR A 34 -3.81 3.86 8.85
N ARG A 35 -3.76 5.17 8.60
CA ARG A 35 -4.94 6.01 8.40
C ARG A 35 -4.97 6.69 7.05
N CYS A 36 -4.00 7.55 6.73
CA CYS A 36 -4.00 8.29 5.45
C CYS A 36 -3.39 7.50 4.28
N LEU A 37 -2.83 6.32 4.53
CA LEU A 37 -2.20 5.42 3.54
C LEU A 37 -0.97 5.99 2.83
N THR A 38 -0.48 7.16 3.25
CA THR A 38 0.74 7.78 2.73
C THR A 38 1.97 6.94 3.07
N LEU A 39 2.89 6.84 2.10
CA LEU A 39 4.20 6.22 2.28
C LEU A 39 5.21 7.24 2.80
N HIS A 40 6.01 6.81 3.76
CA HIS A 40 7.09 7.60 4.35
C HIS A 40 8.43 6.89 4.24
N PRO A 41 9.53 7.65 4.14
CA PRO A 41 10.86 7.09 4.29
C PRO A 41 11.03 6.48 5.69
N PRO A 42 11.97 5.53 5.85
CA PRO A 42 12.25 4.94 7.14
C PRO A 42 12.82 6.01 8.08
N THR A 43 12.36 6.02 9.33
CA THR A 43 13.00 6.82 10.38
C THR A 43 14.08 6.00 11.10
N ALA A 44 15.00 6.66 11.80
CA ALA A 44 16.11 6.02 12.51
C ALA A 44 15.70 4.99 13.59
N SER A 45 14.42 4.96 14.01
CA SER A 45 13.88 3.99 14.97
C SER A 45 13.02 2.89 14.32
N SER A 46 13.01 2.80 12.99
CA SER A 46 12.22 1.80 12.25
C SER A 46 12.96 0.47 12.21
N THR A 47 12.53 -0.50 13.01
CA THR A 47 12.91 -1.91 12.83
C THR A 47 11.90 -2.55 11.88
N ALA A 48 12.26 -2.64 10.60
CA ALA A 48 11.49 -3.41 9.63
C ALA A 48 12.08 -4.82 9.52
N THR A 49 11.27 -5.82 9.88
CA THR A 49 11.49 -7.23 9.55
C THR A 49 10.18 -7.76 8.99
N GLU A 50 10.23 -8.84 8.20
CA GLU A 50 9.02 -9.48 7.65
C GLU A 50 8.00 -9.83 8.75
N GLU A 51 8.49 -10.24 9.92
CA GLU A 51 7.67 -10.56 11.10
C GLU A 51 7.15 -9.31 11.84
N ALA A 52 7.81 -8.16 11.69
CA ALA A 52 7.41 -6.91 12.34
C ALA A 52 6.43 -6.07 11.50
N SER A 53 6.28 -6.38 10.22
CA SER A 53 5.34 -5.72 9.32
C SER A 53 3.91 -6.20 9.58
N ASP A 54 3.29 -5.62 10.60
CA ASP A 54 1.91 -5.91 10.98
C ASP A 54 0.92 -5.03 10.20
N PHE A 55 0.62 -5.42 8.96
CA PHE A 55 -0.36 -4.73 8.12
C PHE A 55 -1.81 -4.92 8.57
N SER A 56 -2.09 -5.84 9.52
CA SER A 56 -3.45 -5.99 10.07
C SER A 56 -3.89 -4.73 10.83
N ARG A 57 -2.93 -3.86 11.19
CA ARG A 57 -3.15 -2.53 11.78
C ARG A 57 -3.81 -1.54 10.83
N ILE A 58 -3.78 -1.79 9.51
CA ILE A 58 -4.52 -1.03 8.48
C ILE A 58 -5.91 -1.63 8.31
N SER A 59 -5.97 -2.94 8.11
CA SER A 59 -7.20 -3.71 7.95
C SER A 59 -6.95 -5.17 8.27
N ASN A 60 -7.88 -5.84 8.94
CA ASN A 60 -7.81 -7.30 9.12
C ASN A 60 -7.93 -8.07 7.79
N ALA A 61 -8.44 -7.43 6.75
CA ALA A 61 -8.51 -7.99 5.40
C ALA A 61 -7.24 -7.72 4.56
N PHE A 62 -6.21 -7.08 5.14
CA PHE A 62 -4.99 -6.75 4.40
C PHE A 62 -4.31 -8.03 3.87
N PRO A 63 -3.88 -8.05 2.59
CA PRO A 63 -3.22 -9.22 2.02
C PRO A 63 -1.99 -9.66 2.82
N THR A 64 -1.81 -10.96 2.97
CA THR A 64 -0.69 -11.56 3.71
C THR A 64 0.35 -12.18 2.79
N GLY A 65 1.53 -12.50 3.31
CA GLY A 65 2.58 -13.18 2.55
C GLY A 65 3.14 -12.31 1.42
N GLU A 66 3.42 -12.91 0.27
CA GLU A 66 4.04 -12.22 -0.89
C GLU A 66 3.19 -11.07 -1.46
N ALA A 67 1.89 -11.07 -1.18
CA ALA A 67 0.95 -10.05 -1.63
C ALA A 67 1.02 -8.76 -0.78
N ALA A 68 1.53 -8.83 0.46
CA ALA A 68 1.42 -7.75 1.44
C ALA A 68 2.20 -6.49 1.01
N VAL A 69 3.48 -6.65 0.67
CA VAL A 69 4.34 -5.51 0.31
C VAL A 69 3.94 -4.87 -1.02
N PRO A 70 3.69 -5.62 -2.12
CA PRO A 70 3.16 -5.03 -3.34
C PRO A 70 1.87 -4.24 -3.11
N MET A 71 0.97 -4.74 -2.25
CA MET A 71 -0.27 -4.04 -1.94
C MET A 71 -0.03 -2.74 -1.17
N ALA A 72 0.87 -2.74 -0.18
CA ALA A 72 1.23 -1.54 0.56
C ALA A 72 1.83 -0.46 -0.35
N LEU A 73 2.69 -0.86 -1.30
CA LEU A 73 3.25 0.05 -2.30
C LEU A 73 2.15 0.61 -3.20
N ALA A 74 1.26 -0.24 -3.72
CA ALA A 74 0.16 0.19 -4.57
C ALA A 74 -0.72 1.24 -3.89
N LEU A 75 -1.09 1.03 -2.62
CA LEU A 75 -1.88 2.01 -1.84
C LEU A 75 -1.22 3.38 -1.76
N GLY A 76 0.09 3.44 -1.51
CA GLY A 76 0.81 4.71 -1.47
C GLY A 76 0.91 5.40 -2.84
N LEU A 77 0.99 4.63 -3.93
CA LEU A 77 1.06 5.19 -5.28
C LEU A 77 -0.30 5.67 -5.81
N LEU A 78 -1.41 5.14 -5.27
CA LEU A 78 -2.78 5.54 -5.66
C LEU A 78 -3.13 6.99 -5.35
N GLU A 79 -2.39 7.63 -4.45
CA GLU A 79 -2.47 9.09 -4.24
C GLU A 79 -2.30 9.83 -5.58
N SER A 80 -1.35 9.39 -6.40
CA SER A 80 -1.09 9.93 -7.73
C SER A 80 -1.12 8.86 -8.83
N LEU A 81 -2.29 8.24 -9.01
CA LEU A 81 -2.55 7.23 -10.06
C LEU A 81 -2.03 7.63 -11.46
N ALA A 82 -2.19 8.91 -11.84
CA ALA A 82 -1.79 9.38 -13.17
C ALA A 82 -0.27 9.36 -13.38
N LEU A 83 0.51 9.59 -12.33
CA LEU A 83 1.98 9.59 -12.39
C LEU A 83 2.55 8.18 -12.27
N ASN A 84 1.85 7.29 -11.56
CA ASN A 84 2.36 5.97 -11.19
C ASN A 84 1.62 4.83 -11.90
N ARG A 85 0.99 5.09 -13.05
CA ARG A 85 0.06 4.14 -13.67
C ARG A 85 0.70 2.77 -13.95
N SER A 86 1.86 2.77 -14.61
CA SER A 86 2.58 1.53 -14.97
C SER A 86 3.02 0.74 -13.75
N GLU A 87 3.52 1.44 -12.74
CA GLU A 87 4.01 0.88 -11.49
C GLU A 87 2.87 0.24 -10.71
N ILE A 88 1.72 0.92 -10.65
CA ILE A 88 0.51 0.39 -10.01
C ILE A 88 0.02 -0.86 -10.74
N GLU A 89 -0.04 -0.86 -12.07
CA GLU A 89 -0.44 -2.04 -12.86
C GLU A 89 0.45 -3.26 -12.53
N HIS A 90 1.77 -3.09 -12.54
CA HIS A 90 2.71 -4.17 -12.18
C HIS A 90 2.55 -4.67 -10.74
N LEU A 91 2.33 -3.76 -9.78
CA LEU A 91 2.13 -4.14 -8.38
C LEU A 91 0.83 -4.92 -8.20
N ILE A 92 -0.27 -4.47 -8.80
CA ILE A 92 -1.58 -5.12 -8.77
C ILE A 92 -1.51 -6.53 -9.35
N GLU A 93 -0.90 -6.70 -10.54
CA GLU A 93 -0.69 -8.02 -11.13
C GLU A 93 0.10 -8.96 -10.20
N ARG A 94 1.04 -8.40 -9.42
CA ARG A 94 1.85 -9.19 -8.48
C ARG A 94 1.07 -9.59 -7.24
N VAL A 95 0.18 -8.72 -6.73
CA VAL A 95 -0.78 -9.06 -5.66
C VAL A 95 -1.71 -10.18 -6.12
N GLU A 96 -2.24 -10.09 -7.34
CA GLU A 96 -3.11 -11.12 -7.94
C GLU A 96 -2.40 -12.46 -8.12
N ARG A 97 -1.17 -12.43 -8.65
CA ARG A 97 -0.35 -13.64 -8.81
C ARG A 97 0.00 -14.29 -7.47
N ALA A 98 0.10 -13.51 -6.41
CA ALA A 98 0.29 -13.98 -5.04
C ALA A 98 -1.01 -14.47 -4.36
N GLY A 99 -2.15 -14.40 -5.06
CA GLY A 99 -3.42 -15.01 -4.64
C GLY A 99 -4.38 -14.08 -3.88
N ALA A 100 -4.12 -12.77 -3.86
CA ALA A 100 -5.02 -11.77 -3.28
C ALA A 100 -5.71 -10.94 -4.37
N ASP A 101 -6.91 -10.43 -4.10
CA ASP A 101 -7.66 -9.57 -5.02
C ASP A 101 -7.58 -8.10 -4.55
N PRO A 102 -6.83 -7.24 -5.26
CA PRO A 102 -6.67 -5.83 -4.89
C PRO A 102 -7.97 -5.03 -4.92
N LEU A 103 -8.85 -5.30 -5.90
CA LEU A 103 -10.09 -4.56 -6.08
C LEU A 103 -11.09 -4.91 -4.97
N SER A 104 -11.21 -6.19 -4.66
CA SER A 104 -12.00 -6.66 -3.52
C SER A 104 -11.47 -6.08 -2.20
N PHE A 105 -10.15 -6.03 -2.02
CA PHE A 105 -9.56 -5.40 -0.83
C PHE A 105 -9.86 -3.91 -0.76
N LEU A 106 -9.72 -3.14 -1.84
CA LEU A 106 -10.05 -1.70 -1.85
C LEU A 106 -11.54 -1.47 -1.53
N GLY A 107 -12.43 -2.30 -2.05
CA GLY A 107 -13.86 -2.23 -1.73
C GLY A 107 -14.17 -2.57 -0.27
N GLU A 108 -13.42 -3.50 0.34
CA GLU A 108 -13.52 -3.76 1.78
C GLU A 108 -12.96 -2.61 2.61
N LEU A 109 -11.79 -2.09 2.22
CA LEU A 109 -11.08 -0.99 2.88
C LEU A 109 -11.93 0.29 2.95
N ASP A 110 -12.66 0.59 1.87
CA ASP A 110 -13.63 1.69 1.81
C ASP A 110 -14.83 1.44 2.74
N ARG A 111 -15.44 0.25 2.65
CA ARG A 111 -16.64 -0.10 3.46
C ARG A 111 -16.38 -0.12 4.97
N GLN A 112 -15.20 -0.55 5.40
CA GLN A 112 -14.86 -0.60 6.83
C GLN A 112 -14.64 0.80 7.43
N GLY A 113 -14.28 1.81 6.62
CA GLY A 113 -14.12 3.21 7.06
C GLY A 113 -13.05 3.45 8.13
N SER A 114 -12.05 2.56 8.26
CA SER A 114 -10.97 2.71 9.24
C SER A 114 -9.83 3.62 8.77
N VAL A 115 -9.85 4.01 7.49
CA VAL A 115 -8.83 4.82 6.81
C VAL A 115 -9.46 6.11 6.28
N ASP A 116 -8.62 7.11 6.08
CA ASP A 116 -9.01 8.48 5.69
C ASP A 116 -7.93 9.09 4.78
N PRO A 117 -7.69 8.51 3.58
CA PRO A 117 -6.73 9.05 2.61
C PRO A 117 -7.23 10.33 1.95
N GLU A 118 -6.32 11.15 1.42
CA GLU A 118 -6.68 12.36 0.66
C GLU A 118 -7.36 12.07 -0.69
N TRP A 119 -7.31 10.82 -1.13
CA TRP A 119 -7.91 10.34 -2.37
C TRP A 119 -9.10 9.43 -2.09
N ASP A 120 -10.09 9.48 -2.97
CA ASP A 120 -11.32 8.68 -2.86
C ASP A 120 -11.04 7.22 -3.26
N ILE A 121 -11.18 6.29 -2.30
CA ILE A 121 -10.85 4.86 -2.46
C ILE A 121 -11.74 4.22 -3.51
N ASP A 122 -13.04 4.44 -3.42
CA ASP A 122 -14.00 3.87 -4.37
C ASP A 122 -13.76 4.41 -5.79
N ARG A 123 -13.47 5.71 -5.92
CA ARG A 123 -13.10 6.30 -7.22
C ARG A 123 -11.82 5.68 -7.78
N ARG A 124 -10.77 5.49 -6.96
CA ARG A 124 -9.52 4.85 -7.41
C ARG A 124 -9.73 3.40 -7.81
N ARG A 125 -10.54 2.65 -7.06
CA ARG A 125 -10.93 1.28 -7.40
C ARG A 125 -11.60 1.20 -8.77
N HIS A 126 -12.59 2.05 -9.04
CA HIS A 126 -13.24 2.10 -10.36
C HIS A 126 -12.28 2.49 -11.50
N GLN A 127 -11.34 3.39 -11.25
CA GLN A 127 -10.31 3.75 -12.23
C GLN A 127 -9.39 2.56 -12.55
N LEU A 128 -8.99 1.78 -11.53
CA LEU A 128 -8.21 0.56 -11.71
C LEU A 128 -8.99 -0.49 -12.51
N GLU A 129 -10.27 -0.72 -12.21
CA GLU A 129 -11.13 -1.65 -12.96
C GLU A 129 -11.17 -1.33 -14.46
N GLN A 130 -11.29 -0.04 -14.80
CA GLN A 130 -11.29 0.41 -16.19
C GLN A 130 -9.94 0.22 -16.87
N PHE A 131 -8.84 0.29 -16.11
CA PHE A 131 -7.49 0.15 -16.65
C PHE A 131 -7.10 -1.31 -16.84
N LEU A 132 -7.49 -2.19 -15.92
CA LEU A 132 -7.15 -3.63 -15.97
C LEU A 132 -8.06 -4.41 -16.93
N GLY A 133 -9.28 -3.94 -17.15
CA GLY A 133 -10.25 -4.56 -18.06
C GLY A 133 -10.16 -4.10 -19.52
N GLY A 134 -9.22 -3.21 -19.86
CA GLY A 134 -9.04 -2.64 -21.21
C GLY A 134 -7.82 -3.19 -21.92
#